data_AF-E3HGN2-F1
#
_entry.id   AF-E3HGN2-F1
#
_cell.length_a   1.000
_cell.length_b   1.000
_cell.length_c   1.000
_cell.angle_alpha   90.00
_cell.angle_beta   90.00
_cell.angle_gamma   90.00
#
_symmetry.space_group_name_H-M   'P 1'
#
loop_
_entity.id
_entity.type
_entity.pdbx_description
1 polymer ?
#
loop_
_entity_poly.entity_id
_entity_poly.type
_entity_poly.pdbx_seq_one_letter_code
_entity_poly.pdbx_strand_id
1 'polypeptide(L)'
;MNAPQQLPRTTDVHQDALDHIMRTARASSSQTRRLRWIASRAEAALQGRPFVASEHDQPKMVGEALLQAKNHQLRLANARLRTALAQVAGGATGYLDRDSELAQIAQAALDAEQGSRA
;
A
#
# COMPACT_ATOMS: atom_id res chain seq x y z
N MET A 1 44.34 11.48 8.20
CA MET A 1 44.12 11.29 6.75
C MET A 1 42.66 10.92 6.56
N ASN A 2 41.84 11.82 6.02
CA ASN A 2 40.44 11.52 5.70
C ASN A 2 40.42 10.67 4.42
N ALA A 3 39.87 9.46 4.51
CA ALA A 3 39.69 8.60 3.35
C ALA A 3 38.78 9.29 2.32
N PRO A 4 39.04 9.16 1.02
CA PRO A 4 38.16 9.70 0.00
C PRO A 4 36.79 9.03 0.12
N GLN A 5 35.75 9.82 0.45
CA GLN A 5 34.36 9.37 0.39
C GLN A 5 34.07 8.93 -1.04
N GLN A 6 33.87 7.63 -1.24
CA GLN A 6 33.41 7.10 -2.52
C GLN A 6 32.03 7.69 -2.81
N LEU A 7 31.93 8.43 -3.91
CA LEU A 7 30.64 8.90 -4.42
C LEU A 7 29.77 7.68 -4.71
N PRO A 8 28.48 7.68 -4.32
CA PRO A 8 27.58 6.57 -4.56
C PRO A 8 27.49 6.30 -6.07
N ARG A 9 27.52 5.02 -6.46
CA ARG A 9 27.41 4.67 -7.88
C ARG A 9 26.01 5.03 -8.36
N THR A 10 25.87 5.40 -9.62
CA THR A 10 24.57 5.76 -10.23
C THR A 10 23.51 4.67 -10.00
N THR A 11 23.90 3.40 -10.10
CA THR A 11 23.04 2.25 -9.80
C THR A 11 22.48 2.28 -8.37
N ASP A 12 23.29 2.67 -7.39
CA ASP A 12 22.88 2.71 -5.98
C ASP A 12 21.84 3.81 -5.75
N VAL A 13 22.00 4.97 -6.43
CA VAL A 13 21.06 6.09 -6.38
C VAL A 13 19.71 5.72 -7.00
N HIS A 14 19.72 4.98 -8.10
CA HIS A 14 18.50 4.49 -8.73
C HIS A 14 17.77 3.45 -7.87
N GLN A 15 18.50 2.50 -7.28
CA GLN A 15 17.93 1.48 -6.41
C GLN A 15 17.28 2.11 -5.16
N ASP A 16 17.98 3.04 -4.49
CA ASP A 16 17.43 3.79 -3.36
C ASP A 16 16.15 4.55 -3.77
N ALA A 17 16.15 5.19 -4.95
CA ALA A 17 14.99 5.90 -5.44
C ALA A 17 13.78 4.97 -5.62
N LEU A 18 13.99 3.79 -6.21
CA LEU A 18 12.93 2.80 -6.41
C LEU A 18 12.39 2.27 -5.07
N ASP A 19 13.27 1.96 -4.12
CA ASP A 19 12.88 1.48 -2.81
C ASP A 19 12.11 2.54 -2.01
N HIS A 20 12.55 3.79 -2.09
CA HIS A 20 11.84 4.92 -1.49
C HIS A 20 10.48 5.11 -2.14
N ILE A 21 10.42 5.08 -3.47
CA ILE A 21 9.16 5.19 -4.23
C ILE A 21 8.17 4.12 -3.77
N MET A 22 8.61 2.87 -3.66
CA MET A 22 7.78 1.76 -3.22
C MET A 22 7.22 2.00 -1.80
N ARG A 23 8.07 2.37 -0.83
CA ARG A 23 7.64 2.60 0.57
C ARG A 23 6.61 3.72 0.67
N THR A 24 6.88 4.87 0.05
CA THR A 24 5.99 6.03 0.13
C THR A 24 4.70 5.81 -0.66
N ALA A 25 4.75 5.10 -1.79
CA ALA A 25 3.56 4.74 -2.55
C ALA A 25 2.61 3.85 -1.74
N ARG A 26 3.13 2.89 -0.96
CA ARG A 26 2.32 2.01 -0.10
C ARG A 26 1.63 2.78 1.03
N ALA A 27 2.29 3.78 1.60
CA ALA A 27 1.79 4.51 2.77
C ALA A 27 0.95 5.75 2.45
N SER A 28 0.95 6.24 1.20
CA SER A 28 0.23 7.46 0.82
C SER A 28 -1.29 7.24 0.75
N SER A 29 -2.11 8.23 1.16
CA SER A 29 -3.58 8.20 1.03
C SER A 29 -4.11 8.78 -0.29
N SER A 30 -3.34 9.62 -0.97
CA SER A 30 -3.80 10.44 -2.11
C SER A 30 -3.04 10.11 -3.38
N GLN A 31 -3.75 9.61 -4.39
CA GLN A 31 -3.17 9.20 -5.67
C GLN A 31 -2.50 10.38 -6.40
N THR A 32 -3.16 11.54 -6.48
CA THR A 32 -2.63 12.70 -7.21
C THR A 32 -1.37 13.30 -6.58
N ARG A 33 -1.26 13.33 -5.24
CA ARG A 33 -0.03 13.77 -4.56
C ARG A 33 1.07 12.71 -4.68
N ARG A 34 0.71 11.42 -4.60
CA ARG A 34 1.64 10.31 -4.81
C ARG A 34 2.29 10.37 -6.19
N LEU A 35 1.51 10.55 -7.26
CA LEU A 35 2.04 10.61 -8.63
C LEU A 35 3.01 11.77 -8.83
N ARG A 36 2.67 12.97 -8.33
CA ARG A 36 3.56 14.14 -8.38
C ARG A 36 4.87 13.89 -7.62
N TRP A 37 4.79 13.28 -6.45
CA TRP A 37 5.98 12.96 -5.66
C TRP A 37 6.86 11.89 -6.32
N ILE A 38 6.26 10.83 -6.90
CA ILE A 38 7.01 9.78 -7.62
C ILE A 38 7.78 10.37 -8.79
N ALA A 39 7.12 11.21 -9.61
CA ALA A 39 7.76 11.87 -10.75
C ALA A 39 8.96 12.71 -10.28
N SER A 40 8.77 13.53 -9.25
CA SER A 40 9.81 14.39 -8.72
C SER A 40 11.00 13.60 -8.12
N ARG A 41 10.74 12.49 -7.41
CA ARG A 41 11.81 11.61 -6.89
C ARG A 41 12.58 10.90 -8.00
N ALA A 42 11.87 10.47 -9.05
CA ALA A 42 12.47 9.81 -10.22
C ALA A 42 13.36 10.79 -11.01
N GLU A 43 12.91 12.03 -11.21
CA GLU A 43 13.70 13.09 -11.85
C GLU A 43 15.02 13.35 -11.10
N ALA A 44 14.98 13.49 -9.77
CA ALA A 44 16.18 13.67 -8.96
C ALA A 44 17.16 12.48 -9.10
N ALA A 45 16.63 11.25 -9.14
CA ALA A 45 17.44 10.05 -9.34
C ALA A 45 18.08 9.99 -10.73
N LEU A 46 17.34 10.35 -11.79
CA LEU A 46 17.87 10.41 -13.16
C LEU A 46 18.96 11.47 -13.32
N GLN A 47 18.89 12.55 -12.55
CA GLN A 47 19.94 13.58 -12.48
C GLN A 47 21.15 13.16 -11.63
N GLY A 48 21.12 11.97 -11.01
CA GLY A 48 22.18 11.47 -10.13
C GLY A 48 22.31 12.27 -8.83
N ARG A 49 21.28 13.02 -8.45
CA ARG A 49 21.29 13.88 -7.25
C ARG A 49 20.77 13.11 -6.03
N PRO A 50 21.35 13.35 -4.84
CA PRO A 50 20.79 12.85 -3.59
C PRO A 50 19.36 13.35 -3.39
N PHE A 51 18.52 12.55 -2.74
CA PHE A 51 17.18 12.99 -2.37
C PHE A 51 17.23 14.02 -1.25
N VAL A 52 16.59 15.17 -1.45
CA VAL A 52 16.46 16.23 -0.45
C VAL A 52 14.99 16.43 -0.14
N ALA A 53 14.54 15.98 1.03
CA ALA A 53 13.11 15.94 1.38
C ALA A 53 12.41 17.31 1.30
N SER A 54 13.11 18.40 1.56
CA SER A 54 12.56 19.77 1.50
C SER A 54 12.24 20.24 0.07
N GLU A 55 12.80 19.60 -0.95
CA GLU A 55 12.56 19.95 -2.36
C GLU A 55 11.31 19.26 -2.93
N HIS A 56 10.71 18.34 -2.19
CA HIS A 56 9.63 17.49 -2.67
C HIS A 56 8.39 17.56 -1.77
N ASP A 57 7.21 17.72 -2.34
CA ASP A 57 5.95 17.63 -1.61
C ASP A 57 5.63 16.15 -1.28
N GLN A 58 6.18 15.65 -0.16
CA GLN A 58 5.97 14.27 0.26
C GLN A 58 4.48 14.03 0.58
N PRO A 59 3.86 12.99 0.02
CA PRO A 59 2.46 12.72 0.29
C PRO A 59 2.25 12.38 1.76
N LYS A 60 1.14 12.86 2.33
CA LYS A 60 0.75 12.56 3.71
C LYS A 60 0.68 11.04 3.89
N MET A 61 1.58 10.52 4.71
CA MET A 61 1.61 9.11 5.07
C MET A 61 0.44 8.80 5.99
N VAL A 62 -0.21 7.67 5.74
CA VAL A 62 -1.25 7.12 6.60
C VAL A 62 -0.60 6.07 7.49
N GLY A 63 -0.90 6.13 8.79
CA GLY A 63 -0.45 5.11 9.73
C GLY A 63 -1.01 3.73 9.34
N GLU A 64 -0.20 2.70 9.56
CA GLU A 64 -0.54 1.32 9.19
C GLU A 64 -1.88 0.86 9.78
N ALA A 65 -2.15 1.21 11.05
CA ALA A 65 -3.43 0.90 11.70
C ALA A 65 -4.64 1.52 10.98
N LEU A 66 -4.52 2.75 10.48
CA LEU A 66 -5.60 3.42 9.73
C LEU A 66 -5.79 2.78 8.34
N LEU A 67 -4.70 2.38 7.69
CA LEU A 67 -4.73 1.62 6.43
C LEU A 67 -5.39 0.25 6.62
N GLN A 68 -5.06 -0.48 7.68
CA GLN A 68 -5.66 -1.76 8.03
C GLN A 68 -7.15 -1.61 8.32
N ALA A 69 -7.54 -0.63 9.14
CA ALA A 69 -8.94 -0.33 9.45
C ALA A 69 -9.73 0.01 8.18
N LYS A 70 -9.20 0.88 7.30
CA LYS A 70 -9.85 1.24 6.04
C LYS A 70 -9.98 0.03 5.09
N ASN A 71 -8.95 -0.81 5.00
CA ASN A 71 -9.01 -2.03 4.20
C ASN A 71 -10.06 -3.00 4.73
N HIS A 72 -10.14 -3.18 6.05
CA HIS A 72 -11.18 -3.99 6.67
C HIS A 72 -12.58 -3.45 6.36
N GLN A 73 -12.81 -2.14 6.51
CA GLN A 73 -14.07 -1.50 6.14
C GLN A 73 -14.42 -1.71 4.66
N LEU A 74 -13.44 -1.59 3.75
CA LEU A 74 -13.65 -1.83 2.33
C LEU A 74 -13.97 -3.29 2.02
N ARG A 75 -13.39 -4.24 2.76
CA ARG A 75 -13.73 -5.67 2.62
C ARG A 75 -15.17 -5.94 3.05
N LEU A 76 -15.60 -5.39 4.19
CA LEU A 76 -16.98 -5.48 4.65
C LEU A 76 -17.96 -4.84 3.66
N ALA A 77 -17.64 -3.65 3.16
CA ALA A 77 -18.46 -2.96 2.16
C ALA A 77 -18.53 -3.75 0.85
N ASN A 78 -17.41 -4.31 0.37
CA ASN A 78 -17.40 -5.17 -0.81
C ASN A 78 -18.22 -6.44 -0.60
N ALA A 79 -18.12 -7.09 0.57
CA ALA A 79 -18.95 -8.26 0.88
C ALA A 79 -20.44 -7.90 0.82
N ARG A 80 -20.85 -6.79 1.45
CA ARG A 80 -22.24 -6.30 1.39
C ARG A 80 -22.68 -5.97 -0.04
N LEU A 81 -21.84 -5.30 -0.82
CA LEU A 81 -22.13 -4.99 -2.22
C LEU A 81 -22.24 -6.25 -3.06
N ARG A 82 -21.41 -7.27 -2.81
CA ARG A 82 -21.51 -8.58 -3.46
C ARG A 82 -22.78 -9.31 -3.07
N THR A 83 -23.19 -9.28 -1.80
CA THR A 83 -24.48 -9.84 -1.37
C THR A 83 -25.64 -9.10 -2.02
N ALA A 84 -25.62 -7.77 -2.07
CA ALA A 84 -26.66 -6.98 -2.73
C ALA A 84 -26.69 -7.24 -4.24
N LEU A 85 -25.52 -7.31 -4.90
CA LEU A 85 -25.41 -7.71 -6.29
C LEU A 85 -25.89 -9.14 -6.50
N ALA A 86 -25.62 -10.06 -5.58
CA ALA A 86 -26.11 -11.43 -5.62
C ALA A 86 -27.61 -11.50 -5.33
N GLN A 87 -28.22 -10.56 -4.60
CA GLN A 87 -29.68 -10.50 -4.46
C GLN A 87 -30.33 -9.95 -5.74
N VAL A 88 -29.70 -8.96 -6.37
CA VAL A 88 -30.18 -8.34 -7.62
C VAL A 88 -29.94 -9.24 -8.84
N ALA A 89 -28.80 -9.92 -8.91
CA ALA A 89 -28.42 -10.86 -9.97
C ALA A 89 -28.87 -12.30 -9.66
N GLY A 90 -29.13 -12.61 -8.40
CA GLY A 90 -29.41 -13.96 -7.89
C GLY A 90 -30.89 -14.34 -7.85
N GLY A 91 -31.55 -14.18 -8.99
CA GLY A 91 -32.17 -15.35 -9.60
C GLY A 91 -31.16 -16.41 -10.11
N ALA A 92 -29.94 -16.49 -9.55
CA ALA A 92 -28.78 -17.24 -10.05
C ALA A 92 -27.84 -17.70 -8.90
N THR A 93 -28.42 -18.42 -7.95
CA THR A 93 -28.00 -19.68 -7.28
C THR A 93 -26.53 -20.12 -7.04
N GLY A 94 -25.48 -19.38 -7.40
CA GLY A 94 -24.09 -19.89 -7.33
C GLY A 94 -23.12 -19.24 -6.34
N TYR A 95 -23.39 -18.02 -5.85
CA TYR A 95 -22.38 -17.21 -5.14
C TYR A 95 -22.41 -17.30 -3.61
N LEU A 96 -23.52 -17.76 -3.01
CA LEU A 96 -23.68 -17.80 -1.55
C LEU A 96 -22.69 -18.76 -0.87
N ASP A 97 -22.31 -19.84 -1.56
CA ASP A 97 -21.41 -20.87 -1.03
C ASP A 97 -19.94 -20.41 -1.00
N ARG A 98 -19.57 -19.50 -1.91
CA ARG A 98 -18.22 -18.93 -1.94
C ARG A 98 -18.02 -17.82 -0.91
N ASP A 99 -19.09 -17.10 -0.58
CA ASP A 99 -19.07 -16.02 0.41
C ASP A 99 -19.03 -16.59 1.85
N SER A 100 -19.65 -17.74 2.12
CA SER A 100 -19.54 -18.43 3.40
C SER A 100 -18.12 -18.95 3.65
N GLU A 101 -17.46 -19.53 2.64
CA GLU A 101 -16.05 -19.94 2.72
C GLU A 101 -15.12 -18.75 3.00
N LEU A 102 -15.31 -17.63 2.30
CA LEU A 102 -14.47 -16.43 2.51
C LEU A 102 -14.67 -15.81 3.89
N ALA A 103 -15.89 -15.83 4.42
CA ALA A 103 -16.18 -15.36 5.77
C ALA A 103 -15.50 -16.24 6.83
N GLN A 104 -15.51 -17.57 6.64
CA GLN A 104 -14.82 -18.51 7.53
C GLN A 104 -13.30 -18.32 7.51
N ILE A 105 -12.71 -18.11 6.32
CA ILE A 105 -11.27 -17.84 6.18
C ILE A 105 -10.89 -16.53 6.89
N ALA A 106 -11.72 -15.48 6.75
CA ALA A 106 -11.49 -14.21 7.43
C ALA A 106 -11.58 -14.33 8.95
N GLN A 107 -12.53 -15.13 9.46
CA GLN A 107 -12.67 -15.38 10.90
C GLN A 107 -11.49 -16.20 11.45
N ALA A 108 -11.09 -17.27 10.75
CA ALA A 108 -9.93 -18.07 11.14
C ALA A 108 -8.63 -17.26 11.18
N ALA A 109 -8.45 -16.30 10.26
CA ALA A 109 -7.31 -15.40 10.27
C ALA A 109 -7.31 -14.48 11.50
N LEU A 110 -8.48 -13.99 11.94
CA LEU A 110 -8.60 -13.15 13.14
C LEU A 110 -8.29 -13.94 14.42
N ASP A 111 -8.78 -15.17 14.50
CA ASP A 111 -8.57 -16.03 15.68
C ASP A 111 -7.07 -16.41 15.80
N ALA A 112 -6.41 -16.66 14.66
CA ALA A 112 -4.97 -16.93 14.61
C ALA A 112 -4.12 -15.71 15.05
N GLU A 113 -4.50 -14.50 14.63
CA GLU A 113 -3.81 -13.27 15.07
C GLU A 113 -3.99 -13.01 16.57
N GLN A 114 -5.15 -13.34 17.14
CA GLN A 114 -5.41 -13.21 18.58
C GLN A 114 -4.63 -14.24 19.42
N GLY A 115 -4.53 -15.48 18.95
CA GLY A 115 -3.74 -16.53 19.60
C GLY A 115 -2.23 -16.27 19.61
N SER A 116 -1.70 -15.57 18.61
CA SER A 116 -0.28 -15.20 18.54
C SER A 116 0.15 -14.04 19.47
N ARG A 117 -0.82 -13.37 20.10
CA ARG A 117 -0.61 -12.20 20.98
C ARG A 117 -0.79 -12.52 22.47
N ALA A 118 -1.13 -13.77 22.81
CA ALA A 118 -1.20 -14.29 24.17
C ALA A 118 0.07 -15.07 24.51
#